data_AF-A0A6I4REJ8-F1
#
_entry.id   AF-A0A6I4REJ8-F1
#
_cell.length_a   1.000
_cell.length_b   1.000
_cell.length_c   1.000
_cell.angle_alpha   90.00
_cell.angle_beta   90.00
_cell.angle_gamma   90.00
#
_symmetry.space_group_name_H-M   'P 1'
#
loop_
_entity.id
_entity.type
_entity.pdbx_description
1 polymer ?
#
loop_
_entity_poly.entity_id
_entity_poly.type
_entity_poly.pdbx_seq_one_letter_code
_entity_poly.pdbx_strand_id
1 'polypeptide(L)'
;MTQWKALKSAQDEPEILASLIREADAVVVGIGAGMSAADGFTYIGERFETAFPDFIAKYGLLDMLQASLFQFASLEEYWAFQSRFVTLNYLDQPVGQAYLDLKKILETTAYHIITTNADNAFAAAAYDMNKVFHIQGEYSLWQCSRFCHQQTYRNDDLIRQMVAEQRDMKIPRDLIPYCPRCGAPFEINKRNAEKGMVEDADFFMQKERYDRFLAEHKGQKVLYLEIGVGYTTPQFIKQPFQKQTQENPAALFVSLNQKQYRIPPAIRPQSVQLTSHIATLMAKTKECFMKERRE
;
A
#
# COMPACT_ATOMS: atom_id res chain seq x y z
N MET A 1 13.32 0.59 31.38
CA MET A 1 11.89 0.59 31.74
C MET A 1 11.12 1.12 30.55
N THR A 2 10.08 0.44 30.06
CA THR A 2 9.31 0.89 28.91
C THR A 2 8.61 2.23 29.23
N GLN A 3 8.79 3.24 28.37
CA GLN A 3 8.15 4.55 28.50
C GLN A 3 6.63 4.51 28.24
N TRP A 4 6.13 3.39 27.71
CA TRP A 4 4.75 3.17 27.33
C TRP A 4 3.96 2.53 28.46
N LYS A 5 2.96 3.24 28.97
CA LYS A 5 2.07 2.76 30.04
C LYS A 5 1.13 1.68 29.53
N ALA A 6 0.66 1.80 28.28
CA ALA A 6 -0.25 0.87 27.63
C ALA A 6 0.27 -0.59 27.59
N LEU A 7 1.59 -0.80 27.59
CA LEU A 7 2.18 -2.14 27.61
C LEU A 7 2.08 -2.85 28.98
N LYS A 8 1.75 -2.11 30.06
CA LYS A 8 1.69 -2.66 31.43
C LYS A 8 0.32 -3.20 31.81
N SER A 9 -0.72 -2.83 31.07
CA SER A 9 -2.12 -3.16 31.37
C SER A 9 -2.69 -4.20 30.40
N ALA A 10 -1.88 -5.17 29.95
CA ALA A 10 -2.21 -6.03 28.81
C ALA A 10 -3.63 -6.62 28.88
N GLN A 11 -4.48 -6.13 27.97
CA GLN A 11 -5.77 -6.70 27.61
C GLN A 11 -5.67 -7.23 26.17
N ASP A 12 -6.79 -7.52 25.51
CA ASP A 12 -6.79 -8.14 24.18
C ASP A 12 -6.15 -7.24 23.08
N GLU A 13 -5.91 -7.81 21.88
CA GLU A 13 -5.20 -7.09 20.80
C GLU A 13 -5.85 -5.75 20.40
N PRO A 14 -7.20 -5.64 20.28
CA PRO A 14 -7.85 -4.36 20.01
C PRO A 14 -7.59 -3.28 21.07
N GLU A 15 -7.67 -3.63 22.35
CA GLU A 15 -7.43 -2.68 23.45
C GLU A 15 -5.97 -2.27 23.55
N ILE A 16 -5.04 -3.20 23.30
CA ILE A 16 -3.61 -2.91 23.16
C ILE A 16 -3.40 -1.86 22.06
N LEU A 17 -3.91 -2.12 20.85
CA LEU A 17 -3.68 -1.23 19.72
C LEU A 17 -4.30 0.16 19.94
N ALA A 18 -5.53 0.22 20.44
CA ALA A 18 -6.21 1.48 20.73
C ALA A 18 -5.44 2.31 21.76
N SER A 19 -4.95 1.67 22.82
CA SER A 19 -4.20 2.35 23.89
C SER A 19 -2.83 2.84 23.43
N LEU A 20 -2.14 2.07 22.58
CA LEU A 20 -0.86 2.49 21.99
C LEU A 20 -1.05 3.69 21.05
N ILE A 21 -2.10 3.70 20.22
CA ILE A 21 -2.37 4.84 19.32
C ILE A 21 -2.74 6.09 20.13
N ARG A 22 -3.48 5.95 21.24
CA ARG A 22 -3.82 7.08 22.14
C ARG A 22 -2.61 7.65 22.87
N GLU A 23 -1.70 6.80 23.33
CA GLU A 23 -0.51 7.23 24.08
C GLU A 23 0.58 7.83 23.17
N ALA A 24 0.54 7.56 21.86
CA ALA A 24 1.56 8.02 20.91
C ALA A 24 1.53 9.54 20.71
N ASP A 25 2.71 10.16 20.68
CA ASP A 25 2.84 11.57 20.25
C ASP A 25 2.60 11.70 18.74
N ALA A 26 3.00 10.67 17.98
CA ALA A 26 2.78 10.56 16.54
C ALA A 26 2.78 9.10 16.07
N VAL A 27 2.10 8.83 14.96
CA VAL A 27 2.03 7.51 14.33
C VAL A 27 2.57 7.56 12.91
N VAL A 28 3.59 6.75 12.63
CA VAL A 28 4.08 6.51 11.27
C VAL A 28 3.51 5.19 10.81
N VAL A 29 2.59 5.25 9.85
CA VAL A 29 1.82 4.10 9.40
C VAL A 29 2.42 3.54 8.11
N GLY A 30 2.71 2.25 8.09
CA GLY A 30 3.25 1.54 6.95
C GLY A 30 2.26 0.49 6.46
N ILE A 31 1.67 0.68 5.29
CA ILE A 31 0.61 -0.20 4.77
C ILE A 31 1.12 -1.03 3.58
N GLY A 32 0.86 -2.33 3.62
CA GLY A 32 1.14 -3.27 2.54
C GLY A 32 -0.09 -4.02 2.05
N ALA A 33 0.13 -4.96 1.13
CA ALA A 33 -0.96 -5.64 0.41
C ALA A 33 -1.89 -6.45 1.32
N GLY A 34 -1.42 -6.85 2.51
CA GLY A 34 -2.23 -7.57 3.49
C GLY A 34 -3.43 -6.76 4.00
N MET A 35 -3.36 -5.42 4.01
CA MET A 35 -4.50 -4.59 4.41
C MET A 35 -5.60 -4.62 3.35
N SER A 36 -5.25 -4.42 2.07
CA SER A 36 -6.22 -4.54 0.96
C SER A 36 -6.78 -5.96 0.85
N ALA A 37 -5.96 -7.00 1.03
CA ALA A 37 -6.42 -8.38 1.03
C ALA A 37 -7.44 -8.67 2.16
N ALA A 38 -7.28 -8.04 3.33
CA ALA A 38 -8.21 -8.21 4.45
C ALA A 38 -9.61 -7.60 4.19
N ASP A 39 -9.70 -6.62 3.30
CA ASP A 39 -10.96 -6.06 2.79
C ASP A 39 -11.49 -6.80 1.54
N GLY A 40 -10.88 -7.93 1.17
CA GLY A 40 -11.31 -8.76 0.04
C GLY A 40 -10.66 -8.42 -1.31
N PHE A 41 -9.73 -7.45 -1.35
CA PHE A 41 -8.97 -7.10 -2.57
C PHE A 41 -7.79 -8.06 -2.75
N THR A 42 -8.09 -9.35 -2.84
CA THR A 42 -7.10 -10.41 -2.93
C THR A 42 -6.45 -10.48 -4.32
N TYR A 43 -5.21 -10.94 -4.35
CA TYR A 43 -4.41 -11.10 -5.57
C TYR A 43 -4.25 -12.57 -5.99
N ILE A 44 -4.84 -13.50 -5.25
CA ILE A 44 -4.82 -14.94 -5.53
C ILE A 44 -6.21 -15.53 -5.26
N GLY A 45 -6.53 -16.64 -5.93
CA GLY A 45 -7.80 -17.35 -5.82
C GLY A 45 -8.91 -16.75 -6.68
N GLU A 46 -10.16 -16.96 -6.27
CA GLU A 46 -11.37 -16.71 -7.06
C GLU A 46 -11.43 -15.32 -7.73
N ARG A 47 -10.99 -14.26 -7.03
CA ARG A 47 -10.97 -12.90 -7.59
C ARG A 47 -10.06 -12.79 -8.81
N PHE A 48 -8.90 -13.43 -8.79
CA PHE A 48 -7.96 -13.47 -9.91
C PHE A 48 -8.46 -14.44 -11.00
N GLU A 49 -8.88 -15.64 -10.60
CA GLU A 49 -9.38 -16.70 -11.49
C GLU A 49 -10.58 -16.25 -12.32
N THR A 50 -11.50 -15.52 -11.71
CA THR A 50 -12.68 -14.97 -12.40
C THR A 50 -12.32 -13.79 -13.30
N ALA A 51 -11.38 -12.94 -12.86
CA ALA A 51 -11.03 -11.74 -13.60
C ALA A 51 -10.10 -11.99 -14.80
N PHE A 52 -9.25 -13.04 -14.76
CA PHE A 52 -8.22 -13.32 -15.77
C PHE A 52 -8.15 -14.80 -16.23
N PRO A 53 -9.27 -15.49 -16.48
CA PRO A 53 -9.26 -16.92 -16.80
C PRO A 53 -8.50 -17.24 -18.09
N ASP A 54 -8.56 -16.35 -19.08
CA ASP A 54 -7.87 -16.43 -20.36
C ASP A 54 -6.34 -16.36 -20.21
N PHE A 55 -5.85 -15.37 -19.46
CA PHE A 55 -4.42 -15.24 -19.18
C PHE A 55 -3.89 -16.38 -18.32
N ILE A 56 -4.68 -16.87 -17.36
CA ILE A 56 -4.33 -18.05 -16.55
C ILE A 56 -4.25 -19.29 -17.43
N ALA A 57 -5.23 -19.53 -18.30
CA ALA A 57 -5.24 -20.68 -19.19
C ALA A 57 -4.04 -20.68 -20.16
N LYS A 58 -3.65 -19.51 -20.66
CA LYS A 58 -2.53 -19.37 -21.61
C LYS A 58 -1.16 -19.49 -20.93
N TYR A 59 -0.98 -18.90 -19.75
CA TYR A 59 0.35 -18.73 -19.15
C TYR A 59 0.58 -19.52 -17.85
N GLY A 60 -0.45 -20.15 -17.28
CA GLY A 60 -0.34 -20.84 -15.99
C GLY A 60 0.02 -19.91 -14.83
N LEU A 61 -0.44 -18.66 -14.89
CA LEU A 61 -0.16 -17.64 -13.86
C LEU A 61 -0.83 -18.04 -12.54
N LEU A 62 -0.07 -17.96 -11.44
CA LEU A 62 -0.54 -18.40 -10.12
C LEU A 62 -1.28 -17.30 -9.36
N ASP A 63 -0.83 -16.06 -9.51
CA ASP A 63 -1.39 -14.91 -8.83
C ASP A 63 -1.30 -13.63 -9.67
N MET A 64 -2.12 -12.65 -9.30
CA MET A 64 -2.29 -11.40 -10.03
C MET A 64 -1.08 -10.46 -9.90
N LEU A 65 -0.26 -10.60 -8.85
CA LEU A 65 0.98 -9.83 -8.71
C LEU A 65 2.04 -10.35 -9.69
N GLN A 66 2.18 -11.68 -9.78
CA GLN A 66 3.02 -12.31 -10.80
C GLN A 66 2.56 -11.88 -12.20
N ALA A 67 1.26 -11.95 -12.47
CA ALA A 67 0.67 -11.58 -13.75
C ALA A 67 0.94 -10.11 -14.12
N SER A 68 0.82 -9.17 -13.17
CA SER A 68 1.09 -7.75 -13.43
C SER A 68 2.56 -7.42 -13.69
N LEU A 69 3.48 -8.31 -13.30
CA LEU A 69 4.92 -8.23 -13.53
C LEU A 69 5.39 -9.06 -14.73
N PHE A 70 4.50 -9.83 -15.35
CA PHE A 70 4.83 -10.74 -16.44
C PHE A 70 5.28 -10.00 -17.71
N GLN A 71 6.22 -10.61 -18.45
CA GLN A 71 6.64 -10.13 -19.77
C GLN A 71 5.76 -10.76 -20.84
N PHE A 72 4.69 -10.06 -21.23
CA PHE A 72 3.77 -10.50 -22.28
C PHE A 72 4.41 -10.51 -23.66
N ALA A 73 3.85 -11.30 -24.58
CA ALA A 73 4.40 -11.52 -25.91
C ALA A 73 4.36 -10.28 -26.81
N SER A 74 3.44 -9.34 -26.56
CA SER A 74 3.34 -8.08 -27.31
C SER A 74 2.77 -6.95 -26.45
N LEU A 75 2.85 -5.71 -26.95
CA LEU A 75 2.29 -4.54 -26.27
C LEU A 75 0.76 -4.56 -26.26
N GLU A 76 0.13 -5.10 -27.31
CA GLU A 76 -1.32 -5.31 -27.36
C GLU A 76 -1.78 -6.22 -26.24
N GLU A 77 -1.00 -7.27 -25.96
CA GLU A 77 -1.31 -8.23 -24.90
C GLU A 77 -1.00 -7.68 -23.51
N TYR A 78 0.10 -6.95 -23.36
CA TYR A 78 0.42 -6.20 -22.15
C TYR A 78 -0.72 -5.25 -21.78
N TRP A 79 -1.19 -4.42 -22.72
CA TRP A 79 -2.25 -3.46 -22.43
C TRP A 79 -3.63 -4.12 -22.27
N ALA A 80 -3.90 -5.26 -22.92
CA ALA A 80 -5.11 -6.04 -22.66
C ALA A 80 -5.18 -6.53 -21.21
N PHE A 81 -4.08 -7.07 -20.68
CA PHE A 81 -3.99 -7.45 -19.28
C PHE A 81 -4.06 -6.23 -18.34
N GLN A 82 -3.19 -5.24 -18.56
CA GLN A 82 -3.04 -4.12 -17.64
C GLN A 82 -4.31 -3.25 -17.58
N SER A 83 -5.01 -3.04 -18.69
CA SER A 83 -6.28 -2.28 -18.68
C SER A 83 -7.36 -2.92 -17.79
N ARG A 84 -7.52 -4.25 -17.86
CA ARG A 84 -8.40 -5.01 -16.96
C ARG A 84 -7.90 -4.97 -15.51
N PHE A 85 -6.59 -5.09 -15.30
CA PHE A 85 -5.97 -5.03 -13.98
C PHE A 85 -6.16 -3.67 -13.31
N VAL A 86 -5.97 -2.57 -14.03
CA VAL A 86 -6.18 -1.19 -13.57
C VAL A 86 -7.66 -0.96 -13.29
N THR A 87 -8.55 -1.42 -14.17
CA THR A 87 -10.00 -1.34 -13.93
C THR A 87 -10.39 -2.03 -12.62
N LEU A 88 -9.93 -3.27 -12.41
CA LEU A 88 -10.28 -4.08 -11.24
C LEU A 88 -9.71 -3.54 -9.92
N ASN A 89 -8.46 -3.05 -9.93
CA ASN A 89 -7.73 -2.71 -8.70
C ASN A 89 -7.61 -1.21 -8.46
N TYR A 90 -8.13 -0.37 -9.36
CA TYR A 90 -8.03 1.09 -9.21
C TYR A 90 -9.29 1.83 -9.63
N LEU A 91 -9.83 1.61 -10.84
CA LEU A 91 -10.97 2.41 -11.29
C LEU A 91 -12.28 2.02 -10.59
N ASP A 92 -12.53 0.71 -10.48
CA ASP A 92 -13.81 0.17 -10.03
C ASP A 92 -13.69 -0.58 -8.68
N GLN A 93 -12.49 -0.59 -8.07
CA GLN A 93 -12.30 -1.18 -6.74
C GLN A 93 -13.12 -0.37 -5.70
N PRO A 94 -14.04 -1.01 -4.95
CA PRO A 94 -14.87 -0.31 -3.99
C PRO A 94 -14.08 0.10 -2.74
N VAL A 95 -14.68 0.93 -1.89
CA VAL A 95 -14.09 1.30 -0.61
C VAL A 95 -13.96 0.08 0.33
N GLY A 96 -12.80 -0.06 0.97
CA GLY A 96 -12.54 -1.07 1.99
C GLY A 96 -12.87 -0.58 3.41
N GLN A 97 -13.51 -1.42 4.23
CA GLN A 97 -13.95 -1.03 5.57
C GLN A 97 -12.78 -0.85 6.55
N ALA A 98 -11.72 -1.66 6.45
CA ALA A 98 -10.54 -1.51 7.29
C ALA A 98 -9.83 -0.16 7.04
N TYR A 99 -9.83 0.34 5.81
CA TYR A 99 -9.33 1.68 5.49
C TYR A 99 -10.19 2.78 6.13
N LEU A 100 -11.52 2.66 6.12
CA LEU A 100 -12.40 3.62 6.79
C LEU A 100 -12.21 3.60 8.32
N ASP A 101 -12.05 2.41 8.89
CA ASP A 101 -11.87 2.22 10.32
C ASP A 101 -10.54 2.80 10.79
N LEU A 102 -9.44 2.53 10.07
CA LEU A 102 -8.13 3.11 10.35
C LEU A 102 -8.16 4.64 10.23
N LYS A 103 -8.82 5.18 9.19
CA LYS A 103 -8.97 6.63 9.02
C LYS A 103 -9.59 7.25 10.26
N LYS A 104 -10.66 6.62 10.76
CA LYS A 104 -11.40 7.07 11.93
C LYS A 104 -10.56 7.02 13.21
N ILE A 105 -9.74 5.98 13.38
CA ILE A 105 -8.81 5.83 14.51
C ILE A 105 -7.74 6.94 14.49
N LEU A 106 -7.22 7.29 13.31
CA LEU A 106 -6.13 8.26 13.14
C LEU A 106 -6.57 9.74 13.17
N GLU A 107 -7.88 10.03 13.16
CA GLU A 107 -8.40 11.41 13.05
C GLU A 107 -7.85 12.38 14.11
N THR A 108 -7.57 11.89 15.31
CA THR A 108 -7.15 12.73 16.45
C THR A 108 -5.66 12.66 16.76
N THR A 109 -4.88 11.91 15.96
CA THR A 109 -3.46 11.69 16.22
C THR A 109 -2.63 12.28 15.07
N ALA A 110 -1.46 12.85 15.38
CA ALA A 110 -0.53 13.24 14.32
C ALA A 110 -0.06 11.98 13.57
N TYR A 111 -0.28 11.92 12.25
CA TYR A 111 0.10 10.74 11.47
C TYR A 111 0.58 11.07 10.06
N HIS A 112 1.38 10.16 9.52
CA HIS A 112 1.70 10.08 8.11
C HIS A 112 1.74 8.62 7.66
N ILE A 113 1.35 8.37 6.42
CA ILE A 113 1.27 7.04 5.82
C ILE A 113 2.31 6.91 4.72
N ILE A 114 3.05 5.81 4.75
CA ILE A 114 3.82 5.31 3.61
C ILE A 114 3.20 3.97 3.19
N THR A 115 3.05 3.75 1.89
CA THR A 115 2.42 2.53 1.38
C THR A 115 3.18 1.96 0.20
N THR A 116 3.29 0.64 0.16
CA THR A 116 3.76 -0.10 -1.02
C THR A 116 2.62 -0.56 -1.93
N ASN A 117 1.37 -0.33 -1.54
CA ASN A 117 0.21 -0.57 -2.39
C ASN A 117 0.12 0.53 -3.45
N ALA A 118 -0.46 0.18 -4.59
CA ALA A 118 -0.68 1.08 -5.74
C ALA A 118 -2.15 1.08 -6.18
N ASP A 119 -3.04 0.51 -5.36
CA ASP A 119 -4.49 0.49 -5.58
C ASP A 119 -5.15 1.83 -5.18
N ASN A 120 -6.46 1.95 -5.35
CA ASN A 120 -7.20 3.18 -5.05
C ASN A 120 -7.63 3.33 -3.58
N ALA A 121 -7.25 2.43 -2.67
CA ALA A 121 -7.97 2.26 -1.40
C ALA A 121 -8.01 3.53 -0.54
N PHE A 122 -6.93 4.31 -0.52
CA PHE A 122 -6.89 5.60 0.19
C PHE A 122 -7.80 6.65 -0.46
N ALA A 123 -7.82 6.73 -1.79
CA ALA A 123 -8.68 7.65 -2.52
C ALA A 123 -10.16 7.28 -2.35
N ALA A 124 -10.50 5.99 -2.46
CA ALA A 124 -11.85 5.47 -2.26
C ALA A 124 -12.36 5.70 -0.82
N ALA A 125 -11.48 5.64 0.18
CA ALA A 125 -11.77 5.98 1.57
C ALA A 125 -11.65 7.48 1.89
N ALA A 126 -11.43 8.33 0.88
CA ALA A 126 -11.33 9.78 0.96
C ALA A 126 -10.28 10.28 1.97
N TYR A 127 -9.10 9.65 2.01
CA TYR A 127 -7.96 10.14 2.80
C TYR A 127 -7.47 11.49 2.29
N ASP A 128 -6.85 12.29 3.18
CA ASP A 128 -6.06 13.44 2.76
C ASP A 128 -4.76 12.95 2.12
N MET A 129 -4.67 13.06 0.80
CA MET A 129 -3.53 12.57 0.03
C MET A 129 -2.22 13.33 0.33
N ASN A 130 -2.26 14.47 1.03
CA ASN A 130 -1.04 15.10 1.54
C ASN A 130 -0.36 14.29 2.65
N LYS A 131 -1.06 13.32 3.25
CA LYS A 131 -0.56 12.44 4.32
C LYS A 131 -0.18 11.05 3.84
N VAL A 132 -0.25 10.78 2.54
CA VAL A 132 0.01 9.46 1.96
C VAL A 132 1.17 9.56 0.98
N PHE A 133 2.17 8.70 1.16
CA PHE A 133 3.29 8.55 0.23
C PHE A 133 3.23 7.19 -0.47
N HIS A 134 2.90 7.21 -1.77
CA HIS A 134 2.89 6.04 -2.66
C HIS A 134 4.30 5.75 -3.21
N ILE A 135 5.16 5.14 -2.39
CA ILE A 135 6.58 4.92 -2.76
C ILE A 135 6.76 3.96 -3.96
N GLN A 136 5.74 3.17 -4.29
CA GLN A 136 5.74 2.18 -5.37
C GLN A 136 4.96 2.62 -6.61
N GLY A 137 4.49 3.87 -6.66
CA GLY A 137 3.64 4.38 -7.73
C GLY A 137 2.17 4.02 -7.53
N GLU A 138 1.36 4.29 -8.55
CA GLU A 138 -0.08 4.05 -8.56
C GLU A 138 -0.51 3.42 -9.89
N TYR A 139 -1.43 2.45 -9.86
CA TYR A 139 -1.82 1.72 -11.07
C TYR A 139 -2.51 2.58 -12.13
N SER A 140 -3.13 3.69 -11.75
CA SER A 140 -3.74 4.64 -12.70
C SER A 140 -2.72 5.50 -13.45
N LEU A 141 -1.48 5.55 -12.96
CA LEU A 141 -0.41 6.37 -13.55
C LEU A 141 0.42 5.54 -14.54
N TRP A 142 0.90 6.20 -15.57
CA TRP A 142 1.75 5.65 -16.62
C TRP A 142 3.11 6.35 -16.63
N GLN A 143 4.13 5.62 -17.04
CA GLN A 143 5.49 6.12 -17.22
C GLN A 143 6.06 5.69 -18.56
N CYS A 144 6.96 6.49 -19.13
CA CYS A 144 7.65 6.08 -20.35
C CYS A 144 8.44 4.80 -20.08
N SER A 145 8.26 3.75 -20.88
CA SER A 145 8.99 2.47 -20.73
C SER A 145 10.52 2.56 -20.86
N ARG A 146 11.03 3.69 -21.41
CA ARG A 146 12.45 4.04 -21.48
C ARG A 146 12.91 5.03 -20.42
N PHE A 147 12.00 5.52 -19.57
CA PHE A 147 12.29 6.45 -18.48
C PHE A 147 12.99 7.72 -18.99
N CYS A 148 12.61 8.19 -20.18
CA CYS A 148 13.35 9.28 -20.84
C CYS A 148 13.19 10.65 -20.16
N HIS A 149 12.19 10.82 -19.29
CA HIS A 149 11.98 12.00 -18.46
C HIS A 149 11.11 11.67 -17.25
N GLN A 150 11.18 12.52 -16.21
CA GLN A 150 10.50 12.31 -14.93
C GLN A 150 9.09 12.93 -14.93
N GLN A 151 8.13 12.26 -15.57
CA GLN A 151 6.72 12.67 -15.61
C GLN A 151 5.82 11.45 -15.71
N THR A 152 4.77 11.41 -14.88
CA THR A 152 3.69 10.44 -15.02
C THR A 152 2.51 10.97 -15.84
N TYR A 153 1.70 10.07 -16.37
CA TYR A 153 0.54 10.36 -17.22
C TYR A 153 -0.66 9.51 -16.78
N ARG A 154 -1.89 9.94 -17.07
CA ARG A 154 -3.11 9.19 -16.77
C ARG A 154 -4.17 9.44 -17.84
N ASN A 155 -4.88 8.39 -18.23
CA ASN A 155 -6.06 8.48 -19.10
C ASN A 155 -6.99 7.29 -18.85
N ASP A 156 -7.98 7.50 -17.97
CA ASP A 156 -8.91 6.44 -17.55
C ASP A 156 -9.87 6.04 -18.68
N ASP A 157 -10.26 6.98 -19.55
CA ASP A 157 -11.13 6.71 -20.70
C ASP A 157 -10.47 5.74 -21.68
N LEU A 158 -9.17 5.92 -21.94
CA LEU A 158 -8.41 5.01 -22.78
C LEU A 158 -8.26 3.61 -22.13
N ILE A 159 -8.10 3.53 -20.80
CA ILE A 159 -8.15 2.22 -20.10
C ILE A 159 -9.50 1.54 -20.33
N ARG A 160 -10.62 2.26 -20.16
CA ARG A 160 -11.96 1.69 -20.37
C ARG A 160 -12.17 1.28 -21.83
N GLN A 161 -11.67 2.07 -22.78
CA GLN A 161 -11.71 1.73 -24.20
C GLN A 161 -10.93 0.44 -24.51
N MET A 162 -9.71 0.28 -23.96
CA MET A 162 -8.94 -0.95 -24.08
C MET A 162 -9.67 -2.17 -23.53
N VAL A 163 -10.38 -2.04 -22.40
CA VAL A 163 -11.21 -3.13 -21.84
C VAL A 163 -12.37 -3.47 -22.77
N ALA A 164 -13.05 -2.47 -23.32
CA ALA A 164 -14.22 -2.66 -24.18
C ALA A 164 -13.87 -3.25 -25.56
N GLU A 165 -12.72 -2.88 -26.11
CA GLU A 165 -12.35 -3.22 -27.49
C GLU A 165 -11.40 -4.43 -27.61
N GLN A 166 -10.79 -4.89 -26.52
CA GLN A 166 -9.88 -6.04 -26.58
C GLN A 166 -10.60 -7.32 -27.02
N ARG A 167 -9.91 -8.14 -27.80
CA ARG A 167 -10.34 -9.49 -28.21
C ARG A 167 -9.13 -10.42 -28.20
N ASP A 168 -9.34 -11.68 -27.84
CA ASP A 168 -8.29 -12.72 -27.83
C ASP A 168 -7.01 -12.26 -27.09
N MET A 169 -7.19 -11.65 -25.90
CA MET A 169 -6.13 -11.08 -25.06
C MET A 169 -5.31 -9.97 -25.73
N LYS A 170 -5.85 -9.24 -26.71
CA LYS A 170 -5.16 -8.13 -27.39
C LYS A 170 -6.06 -6.93 -27.57
N ILE A 171 -5.54 -5.74 -27.29
CA ILE A 171 -6.17 -4.48 -27.69
C ILE A 171 -5.92 -4.19 -29.18
N PRO A 172 -6.76 -3.38 -29.85
CA PRO A 172 -6.41 -2.76 -31.11
C PRO A 172 -5.08 -1.98 -31.01
N ARG A 173 -4.24 -2.10 -32.03
CA ARG A 173 -2.85 -1.59 -32.01
C ARG A 173 -2.77 -0.06 -31.88
N ASP A 174 -3.73 0.63 -32.47
CA ASP A 174 -3.87 2.09 -32.43
C ASP A 174 -4.24 2.63 -31.05
N LEU A 175 -4.70 1.78 -30.12
CA LEU A 175 -4.94 2.15 -28.73
C LEU A 175 -3.68 2.11 -27.86
N ILE A 176 -2.55 1.60 -28.35
CA ILE A 176 -1.31 1.57 -27.56
C ILE A 176 -0.87 3.03 -27.28
N PRO A 177 -0.72 3.44 -26.02
CA PRO A 177 -0.32 4.79 -25.68
C PRO A 177 1.21 4.93 -25.76
N TYR A 178 1.68 6.03 -26.35
CA TYR A 178 3.10 6.30 -26.59
C TYR A 178 3.56 7.60 -25.92
N CYS A 179 4.79 7.59 -25.44
CA CYS A 179 5.45 8.73 -24.82
C CYS A 179 5.60 9.88 -25.83
N PRO A 180 5.11 11.09 -25.51
CA PRO A 180 5.17 12.23 -26.43
C PRO A 180 6.59 12.80 -26.62
N ARG A 181 7.56 12.38 -25.79
CA ARG A 181 8.95 12.85 -25.87
C ARG A 181 9.82 12.02 -26.80
N CYS A 182 9.67 10.69 -26.77
CA CYS A 182 10.60 9.77 -27.45
C CYS A 182 9.92 8.70 -28.31
N GLY A 183 8.58 8.66 -28.34
CA GLY A 183 7.82 7.66 -29.11
C GLY A 183 7.87 6.23 -28.56
N ALA A 184 8.55 5.98 -27.44
CA ALA A 184 8.50 4.67 -26.77
C ALA A 184 7.10 4.43 -26.17
N PRO A 185 6.63 3.17 -26.09
CA PRO A 185 5.34 2.88 -25.46
C PRO A 185 5.33 3.31 -23.99
N PHE A 186 4.17 3.71 -23.49
CA PHE A 186 3.95 3.81 -22.05
C PHE A 186 3.87 2.41 -21.42
N GLU A 187 4.12 2.37 -20.11
CA GLU A 187 3.83 1.26 -19.22
C GLU A 187 3.21 1.82 -17.92
N ILE A 188 2.58 0.96 -17.10
CA ILE A 188 2.09 1.37 -15.78
C ILE A 188 3.26 1.89 -14.91
N ASN A 189 3.02 2.95 -14.15
CA ASN A 189 3.96 3.50 -13.19
C ASN A 189 4.14 2.51 -12.03
N LYS A 190 5.17 1.69 -12.14
CA LYS A 190 5.54 0.68 -11.16
C LYS A 190 7.05 0.64 -11.01
N ARG A 191 7.51 0.33 -9.80
CA ARG A 191 8.93 0.18 -9.51
C ARG A 191 9.45 -1.19 -9.94
N ASN A 192 10.43 -1.19 -10.82
CA ASN A 192 11.22 -2.34 -11.21
C ASN A 192 12.54 -2.38 -10.42
N ALA A 193 13.02 -3.56 -10.07
CA ALA A 193 14.24 -3.72 -9.27
C ALA A 193 15.52 -3.27 -10.00
N GLU A 194 15.57 -3.40 -11.33
CA GLU A 194 16.74 -3.06 -12.15
C GLU A 194 16.67 -1.62 -12.67
N LYS A 195 15.50 -1.19 -13.13
CA LYS A 195 15.30 0.14 -13.76
C LYS A 195 14.85 1.23 -12.80
N GLY A 196 14.37 0.86 -11.61
CA GLY A 196 13.71 1.79 -10.69
C GLY A 196 12.28 2.12 -11.12
N MET A 197 11.84 3.35 -10.85
CA MET A 197 10.54 3.89 -11.23
C MET A 197 10.72 5.31 -11.76
N VAL A 198 9.83 5.77 -12.63
CA VAL A 198 9.72 7.20 -12.91
C VAL A 198 9.14 7.88 -11.66
N GLU A 199 9.88 8.86 -11.14
CA GLU A 199 9.60 9.63 -9.93
C GLU A 199 9.44 11.09 -10.36
N ASP A 200 8.20 11.53 -10.59
CA ASP A 200 7.92 12.90 -11.02
C ASP A 200 7.89 13.90 -9.85
N ALA A 201 7.53 15.14 -10.13
CA ALA A 201 7.48 16.19 -9.13
C ALA A 201 6.53 15.86 -7.96
N ASP A 202 5.39 15.22 -8.21
CA ASP A 202 4.45 14.87 -7.15
C ASP A 202 4.99 13.77 -6.25
N PHE A 203 5.67 12.76 -6.80
CA PHE A 203 6.38 11.76 -6.01
C PHE A 203 7.36 12.40 -5.02
N PHE A 204 8.17 13.37 -5.47
CA PHE A 204 9.11 14.07 -4.60
C PHE A 204 8.41 14.96 -3.56
N MET A 205 7.28 15.58 -3.89
CA MET A 205 6.48 16.33 -2.92
C MET A 205 5.86 15.41 -1.84
N GLN A 206 5.36 14.23 -2.22
CA GLN A 206 4.89 13.22 -1.26
C GLN A 206 6.02 12.78 -0.33
N LYS A 207 7.19 12.45 -0.91
CA LYS A 207 8.37 12.07 -0.16
C LYS A 207 8.82 13.15 0.82
N GLU A 208 8.87 14.42 0.38
CA GLU A 208 9.25 15.53 1.24
C GLU A 208 8.29 15.71 2.43
N ARG A 209 6.98 15.56 2.22
CA ARG A 209 5.99 15.59 3.31
C ARG A 209 6.22 14.45 4.31
N TYR A 210 6.50 13.24 3.83
CA TYR A 210 6.83 12.09 4.67
C TYR A 210 8.13 12.30 5.46
N ASP A 211 9.21 12.69 4.79
CA ASP A 211 10.53 12.90 5.40
C ASP A 211 10.50 14.02 6.44
N ARG A 212 9.75 15.10 6.18
CA ARG A 212 9.50 16.18 7.13
C ARG A 212 8.76 15.70 8.38
N PHE A 213 7.69 14.92 8.21
CA PHE A 213 6.96 14.35 9.35
C PHE A 213 7.87 13.49 10.23
N LEU A 214 8.73 12.66 9.63
CA LEU A 214 9.73 11.88 10.38
C LEU A 214 10.70 12.78 11.15
N ALA A 215 11.17 13.88 10.55
CA ALA A 215 12.09 14.81 11.18
C ALA A 215 11.45 15.56 12.37
N GLU A 216 10.20 16.02 12.21
CA GLU A 216 9.45 16.75 13.25
C GLU A 216 9.19 15.91 14.51
N HIS A 217 9.05 14.60 14.36
CA HIS A 217 8.73 13.68 15.46
C HIS A 217 9.94 12.87 15.98
N LYS A 218 11.16 13.25 15.60
CA LYS A 218 12.37 12.56 16.04
C LYS A 218 12.52 12.61 17.57
N GLY A 219 12.73 11.44 18.20
CA GLY A 219 12.95 11.30 19.65
C GLY A 219 11.69 11.35 20.51
N GLN A 220 10.51 11.54 19.91
CA GLN A 220 9.21 11.49 20.61
C GLN A 220 8.72 10.05 20.76
N LYS A 221 7.57 9.84 21.44
CA LYS A 221 6.87 8.55 21.48
C LYS A 221 6.20 8.24 20.15
N VAL A 222 7.02 7.87 19.16
CA VAL A 222 6.56 7.52 17.82
C VAL A 222 6.14 6.06 17.77
N LEU A 223 4.92 5.82 17.30
CA LEU A 223 4.41 4.48 16.99
C LEU A 223 4.63 4.18 15.50
N TYR A 224 5.55 3.27 15.21
CA TYR A 224 5.73 2.70 13.87
C TYR A 224 4.76 1.55 13.67
N LEU A 225 3.59 1.84 13.09
CA LEU A 225 2.48 0.91 12.91
C LEU A 225 2.55 0.27 11.51
N GLU A 226 2.98 -0.99 11.45
CA GLU A 226 3.08 -1.77 10.22
C GLU A 226 1.84 -2.66 10.03
N ILE A 227 1.10 -2.47 8.93
CA ILE A 227 -0.16 -3.18 8.66
C ILE A 227 -0.05 -3.98 7.37
N GLY A 228 -0.12 -5.31 7.47
CA GLY A 228 -0.19 -6.19 6.29
C GLY A 228 1.07 -6.16 5.40
N VAL A 229 2.23 -5.76 5.93
CA VAL A 229 3.49 -5.70 5.17
C VAL A 229 4.21 -7.05 5.21
N GLY A 230 4.39 -7.65 4.03
CA GLY A 230 5.13 -8.89 3.84
C GLY A 230 6.64 -8.70 3.65
N TYR A 231 7.28 -9.66 2.95
CA TYR A 231 8.72 -9.67 2.66
C TYR A 231 9.05 -9.51 1.17
N THR A 232 8.09 -9.11 0.33
CA THR A 232 8.33 -8.87 -1.10
C THR A 232 9.30 -7.72 -1.33
N THR A 233 9.13 -6.60 -0.62
CA THR A 233 9.96 -5.40 -0.73
C THR A 233 10.22 -4.77 0.66
N PRO A 234 10.88 -5.49 1.58
CA PRO A 234 11.02 -5.08 2.97
C PRO A 234 11.82 -3.78 3.14
N GLN A 235 12.59 -3.38 2.13
CA GLN A 235 13.41 -2.16 2.11
C GLN A 235 12.61 -0.85 2.15
N PHE A 236 11.30 -0.86 1.85
CA PHE A 236 10.49 0.38 1.78
C PHE A 236 9.77 0.73 3.08
N ILE A 237 9.35 -0.27 3.86
CA ILE A 237 8.59 -0.03 5.11
C ILE A 237 9.21 -0.80 6.27
N LYS A 238 9.27 -2.13 6.18
CA LYS A 238 9.66 -3.01 7.27
C LYS A 238 11.05 -2.69 7.83
N GLN A 239 12.06 -2.66 6.96
CA GLN A 239 13.44 -2.38 7.38
C GLN A 239 13.62 -0.93 7.86
N PRO A 240 13.10 0.11 7.16
CA PRO A 240 13.12 1.47 7.67
C PRO A 240 12.45 1.63 9.03
N PHE A 241 11.27 1.06 9.25
CA PHE A 241 10.57 1.15 10.53
C PHE A 241 11.38 0.50 11.66
N GLN A 242 11.92 -0.69 11.41
CA GLN A 242 12.78 -1.37 12.38
C GLN A 242 14.03 -0.55 12.73
N LYS A 243 14.66 0.07 11.73
CA LYS A 243 15.82 0.94 11.92
C LYS A 243 15.45 2.18 12.74
N GLN A 244 14.36 2.86 12.40
CA GLN A 244 13.89 4.04 13.11
C GLN A 244 13.52 3.73 14.58
N THR A 245 12.88 2.59 14.84
CA THR A 245 12.61 2.12 16.20
C THR A 245 13.89 1.85 16.98
N GLN A 246 14.91 1.26 16.35
CA GLN A 246 16.21 1.03 16.97
C GLN A 246 16.93 2.34 17.32
N GLU A 247 16.82 3.36 16.47
CA GLU A 247 17.47 4.66 16.65
C GLU A 247 16.75 5.55 17.68
N ASN A 248 15.48 5.29 17.97
CA ASN A 248 14.68 6.04 18.95
C ASN A 248 14.23 5.15 20.13
N PRO A 249 14.89 5.24 21.30
CA PRO A 249 14.51 4.47 22.49
C PRO A 249 13.09 4.72 23.03
N ALA A 250 12.45 5.83 22.64
CA ALA A 250 11.07 6.14 23.00
C ALA A 250 10.04 5.55 22.02
N ALA A 251 10.47 5.09 20.84
CA ALA A 251 9.57 4.55 19.83
C ALA A 251 9.11 3.11 20.13
N LEU A 252 7.98 2.74 19.53
CA LEU A 252 7.51 1.36 19.44
C LEU A 252 7.27 0.95 17.99
N PHE A 253 7.57 -0.31 17.71
CA PHE A 253 7.19 -0.99 16.47
C PHE A 253 6.00 -1.91 16.74
N VAL A 254 4.91 -1.75 16.00
CA VAL A 254 3.73 -2.62 16.11
C VAL A 254 3.42 -3.20 14.75
N SER A 255 3.46 -4.53 14.62
CA SER A 255 3.15 -5.22 13.36
C SER A 255 1.81 -5.95 13.45
N LEU A 256 0.90 -5.63 12.54
CA LEU A 256 -0.36 -6.33 12.33
C LEU A 256 -0.17 -7.29 11.16
N ASN A 257 0.04 -8.57 11.47
CA ASN A 257 0.22 -9.59 10.46
C ASN A 257 -0.12 -10.98 11.00
N GLN A 258 -0.90 -11.74 10.25
CA GLN A 258 -1.18 -13.14 10.59
C GLN A 258 0.07 -14.02 10.51
N LYS A 259 1.06 -13.63 9.69
CA LYS A 259 2.38 -14.27 9.67
C LYS A 259 3.30 -13.60 10.70
N GLN A 260 3.89 -14.40 11.57
CA GLN A 260 4.87 -13.92 12.54
C GLN A 260 6.26 -13.84 11.90
N TYR A 261 6.64 -12.64 11.49
CA TYR A 261 8.01 -12.39 11.03
C TYR A 261 8.95 -12.19 12.23
N ARG A 262 10.16 -12.71 12.12
CA ARG A 262 11.17 -12.59 13.19
C ARG A 262 11.55 -11.13 13.39
N ILE A 263 11.34 -10.64 14.60
CA ILE A 263 11.78 -9.30 15.04
C ILE A 263 13.30 -9.31 15.34
N PRO A 264 14.08 -8.33 14.82
CA PRO A 264 15.49 -8.18 15.14
C PRO A 264 15.73 -8.08 16.66
N PRO A 265 16.75 -8.77 17.21
CA PRO A 265 17.00 -8.77 18.66
C PRO A 265 17.06 -7.37 19.28
N ALA A 266 17.64 -6.40 18.57
CA ALA A 266 17.83 -5.03 19.05
C ALA A 266 16.53 -4.29 19.39
N ILE A 267 15.42 -4.60 18.73
CA ILE A 267 14.14 -3.89 18.93
C ILE A 267 13.05 -4.76 19.59
N ARG A 268 13.36 -6.00 19.97
CA ARG A 268 12.38 -6.88 20.63
C ARG A 268 11.69 -6.25 21.85
N PRO A 269 12.39 -5.52 22.74
CA PRO A 269 11.75 -4.85 23.87
C PRO A 269 10.83 -3.69 23.47
N GLN A 270 10.95 -3.21 22.23
CA GLN A 270 10.19 -2.12 21.64
C GLN A 270 9.17 -2.61 20.60
N SER A 271 8.85 -3.91 20.57
CA SER A 271 8.02 -4.50 19.52
C SER A 271 6.78 -5.20 20.07
N VAL A 272 5.64 -5.02 19.39
CA VAL A 272 4.40 -5.78 19.61
C VAL A 272 3.97 -6.40 18.29
N GLN A 273 3.59 -7.68 18.30
CA GLN A 273 3.04 -8.37 17.13
C GLN A 273 1.58 -8.74 17.41
N LEU A 274 0.67 -8.23 16.59
CA LEU A 274 -0.76 -8.53 16.66
C LEU A 274 -1.12 -9.45 15.48
N THR A 275 -1.73 -10.59 15.76
CA THR A 275 -1.92 -11.68 14.78
C THR A 275 -3.37 -11.89 14.37
N SER A 276 -4.32 -11.18 14.96
CA SER A 276 -5.71 -11.18 14.52
C SER A 276 -5.86 -10.77 13.04
N HIS A 277 -6.94 -11.24 12.41
CA HIS A 277 -7.29 -10.80 11.07
C HIS A 277 -7.45 -9.27 11.02
N ILE A 278 -6.77 -8.61 10.07
CA ILE A 278 -6.60 -7.14 10.05
C ILE A 278 -7.95 -6.42 10.07
N ALA A 279 -8.91 -6.83 9.23
CA ALA A 279 -10.23 -6.18 9.18
C ALA A 279 -10.98 -6.26 10.53
N THR A 280 -10.96 -7.43 11.17
CA THR A 280 -11.60 -7.64 12.48
C THR A 280 -10.89 -6.84 13.57
N LEU A 281 -9.56 -6.79 13.53
CA LEU A 281 -8.76 -6.02 14.48
C LEU A 281 -9.03 -4.52 14.34
N MET A 282 -9.06 -3.98 13.11
CA MET A 282 -9.39 -2.57 12.87
C MET A 282 -10.79 -2.21 13.36
N ALA A 283 -11.79 -3.01 13.03
CA ALA A 283 -13.17 -2.78 13.45
C ALA A 283 -13.31 -2.72 14.98
N LYS A 284 -12.76 -3.72 15.68
CA LYS A 284 -12.79 -3.76 17.15
C LYS A 284 -11.94 -2.66 17.80
N THR A 285 -10.77 -2.35 17.23
CA THR A 285 -9.91 -1.25 17.73
C THR A 285 -10.65 0.08 17.64
N LYS A 286 -11.36 0.33 16.54
CA LYS A 286 -12.20 1.52 16.37
C LYS A 286 -13.28 1.58 17.45
N GLU A 287 -13.96 0.47 17.74
CA GLU A 287 -14.95 0.42 18.83
C GLU A 287 -14.35 0.81 20.18
N CYS A 288 -13.19 0.25 20.55
CA CYS A 288 -12.47 0.61 21.77
C CYS A 288 -12.13 2.11 21.79
N PHE A 289 -11.64 2.64 20.66
CA PHE A 289 -11.28 4.05 20.52
C PHE A 289 -12.48 5.00 20.66
N MET A 290 -13.68 4.56 20.25
CA MET A 290 -14.90 5.38 20.33
C MET A 290 -15.59 5.30 21.69
N LYS A 291 -15.48 4.19 22.41
CA LYS A 291 -16.10 4.01 23.75
C LYS A 291 -15.51 4.99 24.76
N GLU A 292 -14.19 5.06 24.86
CA GLU A 292 -13.51 5.94 25.81
C GLU A 292 -13.63 7.44 25.48
N ARG A 293 -14.12 7.83 24.29
CA ARG A 293 -14.41 9.22 23.95
C ARG A 293 -15.76 9.71 24.48
N ARG A 294 -16.63 8.78 24.92
CA ARG A 294 -17.96 9.07 25.46
C ARG A 294 -17.97 9.13 26.98
N GLU A 295 -16.86 8.77 27.62
CA GLU A 295 -16.59 8.88 29.05
C GLU A 295 -15.74 10.12 29.32
#